data_AF-A0A1V4E9R9-F1
#
_entry.id   AF-A0A1V4E9R9-F1
#
_cell.length_a   1.000
_cell.length_b   1.000
_cell.length_c   1.000
_cell.angle_alpha   90.00
_cell.angle_beta   90.00
_cell.angle_gamma   90.00
#
_symmetry.space_group_name_H-M   'P 1'
#
loop_
_entity.id
_entity.type
_entity.pdbx_description
1 polymer ?
#
loop_
_entity_poly.entity_id
_entity_poly.type
_entity_poly.pdbx_seq_one_letter_code
_entity_poly.pdbx_strand_id
1 'polypeptide(L)'
;MPLPRSRLTALSLAVLAAAAIMAPATADARPVPPGQRGTLLSARPLTGAAALPTAARNWYVTYVSEGASGRPVTVSGVVSVPASPPPPGGWPVISWAHGTTGTADVCAPSADTAGGPAHGYLASVNPTLDAWVAHGFAVVRTDYEGLGTPGGHPYLNGRSAADSVIDMVRAARRVDPHIGRDWFAAGHSQGGHAALFSAAATGERGDVRLRGAIAIAPGGWGYSQTVAYLQAMPGAKDALAFLPTILFGAAAADPAITPEELVTDGVKPLLDAARTGCMDQVRAVAADTSVSSVFRPGADTATLTGYLRAQEPVGLKVRVPTLVAQGTADVLVPKQTTDLMVADLCAGAAKVTYRTYAGADHRASVAASFDDALAFARTILAGGTPASTC
;
A
#
# COMPACT_ATOMS: atom_id res chain seq x y z
N MET A 1 -76.59 -9.30 55.07
CA MET A 1 -77.29 -10.21 54.13
C MET A 1 -77.05 -9.71 52.71
N PRO A 2 -76.96 -10.61 51.71
CA PRO A 2 -75.95 -10.62 50.64
C PRO A 2 -76.18 -9.60 49.53
N LEU A 3 -75.17 -9.38 48.67
CA LEU A 3 -75.18 -9.15 47.20
C LEU A 3 -73.81 -8.56 46.73
N PRO A 4 -73.42 -8.62 45.44
CA PRO A 4 -72.62 -9.70 44.87
C PRO A 4 -71.23 -9.26 44.36
N ARG A 5 -70.40 -10.27 44.08
CA ARG A 5 -69.05 -10.17 43.53
C ARG A 5 -69.01 -9.53 42.14
N SER A 6 -68.31 -8.40 41.99
CA SER A 6 -67.87 -7.85 40.71
C SER A 6 -66.43 -8.30 40.41
N ARG A 7 -66.26 -9.07 39.33
CA ARG A 7 -64.97 -9.47 38.76
C ARG A 7 -64.47 -8.36 37.84
N LEU A 8 -63.36 -7.73 38.18
CA LEU A 8 -62.56 -6.90 37.27
C LEU A 8 -61.49 -7.78 36.65
N THR A 9 -61.68 -8.13 35.38
CA THR A 9 -60.69 -8.80 34.53
C THR A 9 -59.64 -7.78 34.09
N ALA A 10 -58.44 -7.83 34.68
CA ALA A 10 -57.27 -7.12 34.18
C ALA A 10 -56.55 -8.02 33.17
N LEU A 11 -56.46 -7.55 31.92
CA LEU A 11 -55.74 -8.19 30.83
C LEU A 11 -54.23 -7.86 30.99
N SER A 12 -53.43 -8.83 31.42
CA SER A 12 -51.97 -8.69 31.48
C SER A 12 -51.36 -9.16 30.15
N LEU A 13 -50.79 -8.24 29.37
CA LEU A 13 -49.93 -8.57 28.21
C LEU A 13 -48.61 -9.17 28.72
N ALA A 14 -48.36 -10.43 28.39
CA ALA A 14 -47.06 -11.06 28.57
C ALA A 14 -46.12 -10.64 27.42
N VAL A 15 -45.07 -9.88 27.75
CA VAL A 15 -43.96 -9.60 26.83
C VAL A 15 -43.02 -10.80 26.86
N LEU A 16 -43.02 -11.62 25.80
CA LEU A 16 -41.96 -12.60 25.57
C LEU A 16 -40.72 -11.89 25.00
N ALA A 17 -39.70 -11.73 25.84
CA ALA A 17 -38.37 -11.38 25.39
C ALA A 17 -37.70 -12.61 24.76
N ALA A 18 -37.62 -12.64 23.43
CA ALA A 18 -36.79 -13.61 22.73
C ALA A 18 -35.33 -13.13 22.76
N ALA A 19 -34.51 -13.75 23.60
CA ALA A 19 -33.05 -13.60 23.53
C ALA A 19 -32.54 -14.33 22.28
N ALA A 20 -32.21 -13.58 21.24
CA ALA A 20 -31.51 -14.13 20.08
C ALA A 20 -30.05 -14.38 20.47
N ILE A 21 -29.68 -15.66 20.57
CA ILE A 21 -28.29 -16.10 20.67
C ILE A 21 -27.64 -15.79 19.32
N MET A 22 -26.87 -14.71 19.22
CA MET A 22 -26.01 -14.49 18.06
C MET A 22 -24.82 -15.45 18.16
N ALA A 23 -24.89 -16.56 17.43
CA ALA A 23 -23.69 -17.30 17.07
C ALA A 23 -22.79 -16.39 16.21
N PRO A 24 -21.45 -16.46 16.36
CA PRO A 24 -20.55 -15.70 15.51
C PRO A 24 -20.72 -16.21 14.08
N ALA A 25 -21.21 -15.34 13.18
CA ALA A 25 -21.22 -15.66 11.77
C ALA A 25 -19.76 -15.75 11.30
N THR A 26 -19.26 -16.97 11.08
CA THR A 26 -18.14 -17.19 10.18
C THR A 26 -18.61 -16.81 8.79
N ALA A 27 -18.55 -15.52 8.46
CA ALA A 27 -18.85 -15.03 7.13
C ALA A 27 -17.80 -15.61 6.18
N ASP A 28 -18.23 -16.54 5.31
CA ASP A 28 -17.39 -17.03 4.21
C ASP A 28 -16.77 -15.83 3.49
N ALA A 29 -15.43 -15.73 3.53
CA ALA A 29 -14.68 -14.72 2.81
C ALA A 29 -14.85 -14.97 1.31
N ARG A 30 -15.87 -14.34 0.70
CA ARG A 30 -16.09 -14.41 -0.74
C ARG A 30 -15.21 -13.35 -1.43
N PRO A 31 -14.33 -13.77 -2.35
CA PRO A 31 -13.58 -12.86 -3.21
C PRO A 31 -14.51 -11.89 -3.95
N VAL A 32 -13.97 -10.73 -4.33
CA VAL A 32 -14.71 -9.80 -5.19
C VAL A 32 -15.04 -10.52 -6.50
N PRO A 33 -16.31 -10.57 -6.93
CA PRO A 33 -16.66 -11.25 -8.17
C PRO A 33 -15.84 -10.74 -9.37
N PRO A 34 -15.45 -11.62 -10.29
CA PRO A 34 -14.77 -11.22 -11.52
C PRO A 34 -15.51 -10.07 -12.22
N GLY A 35 -14.76 -9.04 -12.63
CA GLY A 35 -15.31 -7.85 -13.29
C GLY A 35 -15.85 -6.75 -12.37
N GLN A 36 -15.95 -6.97 -11.05
CA GLN A 36 -16.31 -5.91 -10.09
C GLN A 36 -15.09 -5.19 -9.51
N ARG A 37 -13.90 -5.79 -9.57
CA ARG A 37 -12.65 -5.16 -9.17
C ARG A 37 -12.29 -3.97 -10.05
N GLY A 38 -11.86 -2.88 -9.42
CA GLY A 38 -11.62 -1.61 -10.08
C GLY A 38 -12.88 -0.88 -10.55
N THR A 39 -14.05 -1.26 -10.05
CA THR A 39 -15.28 -0.50 -10.29
C THR A 39 -15.14 0.89 -9.67
N LEU A 40 -15.25 1.92 -10.50
CA LEU A 40 -15.27 3.31 -10.05
C LEU A 40 -16.56 3.58 -9.27
N LEU A 41 -16.42 4.05 -8.03
CA LEU A 41 -17.54 4.37 -7.15
C LEU A 41 -17.87 5.87 -7.19
N SER A 42 -16.85 6.71 -7.13
CA SER A 42 -17.00 8.16 -7.24
C SER A 42 -15.76 8.78 -7.89
N ALA A 43 -15.97 9.92 -8.55
CA ALA A 43 -14.90 10.76 -9.08
C ALA A 43 -15.27 12.23 -8.91
N ARG A 44 -14.31 13.04 -8.46
CA ARG A 44 -14.46 14.50 -8.38
C ARG A 44 -13.16 15.19 -8.79
N PRO A 45 -13.22 16.40 -9.38
CA PRO A 45 -12.02 17.18 -9.65
C PRO A 45 -11.18 17.36 -8.38
N LEU A 46 -9.86 17.30 -8.55
CA LEU A 46 -8.87 17.50 -7.49
C LEU A 46 -7.94 18.65 -7.85
N THR A 47 -7.66 19.49 -6.87
CA THR A 47 -6.70 20.60 -6.94
C THR A 47 -5.82 20.56 -5.69
N GLY A 48 -4.84 21.47 -5.60
CA GLY A 48 -3.95 21.56 -4.43
C GLY A 48 -2.77 20.60 -4.48
N ALA A 49 -2.19 20.28 -3.32
CA ALA A 49 -0.90 19.59 -3.22
C ALA A 49 -0.91 18.15 -3.76
N ALA A 50 -2.05 17.45 -3.68
CA ALA A 50 -2.21 16.11 -4.25
C ALA A 50 -2.31 16.12 -5.80
N ALA A 51 -2.60 17.27 -6.43
CA ALA A 51 -2.70 17.39 -7.88
C ALA A 51 -1.31 17.49 -8.53
N LEU A 52 -1.14 16.89 -9.71
CA LEU A 52 0.06 17.07 -10.54
C LEU A 52 -0.17 18.26 -11.48
N PRO A 53 0.62 19.34 -11.40
CA PRO A 53 0.34 20.60 -12.08
C PRO A 53 0.44 20.54 -13.60
N THR A 54 1.24 19.62 -14.17
CA THR A 54 1.35 19.44 -15.63
C THR A 54 0.18 18.63 -16.20
N ALA A 55 -0.62 17.97 -15.36
CA ALA A 55 -1.82 17.25 -15.82
C ALA A 55 -2.92 18.23 -16.25
N ALA A 56 -3.58 17.94 -17.37
CA ALA A 56 -4.75 18.71 -17.80
C ALA A 56 -5.94 18.56 -16.84
N ARG A 57 -6.06 17.38 -16.21
CA ARG A 57 -7.09 17.09 -15.21
C ARG A 57 -6.53 16.20 -14.11
N ASN A 58 -6.87 16.51 -12.87
CA ASN A 58 -6.65 15.66 -11.72
C ASN A 58 -8.00 15.28 -11.10
N TRP A 59 -8.16 14.03 -10.71
CA TRP A 59 -9.38 13.52 -10.11
C TRP A 59 -9.07 12.77 -8.83
N TYR A 60 -9.79 13.09 -7.76
CA TYR A 60 -9.92 12.19 -6.62
C TYR A 60 -10.94 11.13 -6.99
N VAL A 61 -10.63 9.87 -6.72
CA VAL A 61 -11.51 8.74 -6.99
C VAL A 61 -11.65 7.84 -5.78
N THR A 62 -12.79 7.16 -5.69
CA THR A 62 -12.94 5.94 -4.88
C THR A 62 -13.33 4.79 -5.78
N TYR A 63 -12.83 3.59 -5.48
CA TYR A 63 -13.05 2.41 -6.30
C TYR A 63 -13.06 1.12 -5.45
N VAL A 64 -13.65 0.06 -6.00
CA VAL A 64 -13.69 -1.27 -5.37
C VAL A 64 -12.37 -2.00 -5.62
N SER A 65 -11.75 -2.52 -4.55
CA SER A 65 -10.61 -3.43 -4.61
C SER A 65 -10.90 -4.68 -3.78
N GLU A 66 -9.97 -5.63 -3.75
CA GLU A 66 -9.98 -6.76 -2.83
C GLU A 66 -8.92 -6.57 -1.74
N GLY A 67 -9.34 -6.62 -0.48
CA GLY A 67 -8.48 -6.37 0.67
C GLY A 67 -7.70 -7.60 1.13
N ALA A 68 -6.86 -7.42 2.16
CA ALA A 68 -6.00 -8.45 2.72
C ALA A 68 -6.78 -9.69 3.21
N SER A 69 -8.00 -9.48 3.70
CA SER A 69 -8.93 -10.54 4.12
C SER A 69 -9.63 -11.27 2.97
N GLY A 70 -9.35 -10.91 1.71
CA GLY A 70 -10.04 -11.43 0.52
C GLY A 70 -11.44 -10.88 0.32
N ARG A 71 -11.84 -9.84 1.07
CA ARG A 71 -13.17 -9.21 0.97
C ARG A 71 -13.13 -7.95 0.10
N PRO A 72 -14.26 -7.55 -0.50
CA PRO A 72 -14.36 -6.24 -1.16
C PRO A 72 -14.06 -5.10 -0.19
N VAL A 73 -13.24 -4.16 -0.62
CA VAL A 73 -12.93 -2.92 0.11
C VAL A 73 -13.09 -1.71 -0.81
N THR A 74 -13.38 -0.55 -0.22
CA THR A 74 -13.30 0.73 -0.93
C THR A 74 -11.89 1.28 -0.76
N VAL A 75 -11.26 1.71 -1.83
CA VAL A 75 -9.94 2.35 -1.84
C VAL A 75 -10.06 3.70 -2.52
N SER A 76 -9.31 4.69 -2.04
CA SER A 76 -9.20 6.01 -2.69
C SER A 76 -7.89 6.17 -3.47
N GLY A 77 -7.84 7.21 -4.29
CA GLY A 77 -6.64 7.54 -5.05
C GLY A 77 -6.81 8.78 -5.92
N VAL A 78 -5.79 9.04 -6.73
CA VAL A 78 -5.74 10.16 -7.65
C VAL A 78 -5.46 9.71 -9.08
N VAL A 79 -6.24 10.20 -10.04
CA VAL A 79 -6.01 10.04 -11.48
C VAL A 79 -5.55 11.36 -12.07
N SER A 80 -4.35 11.39 -12.65
CA SER A 80 -3.77 12.56 -13.32
C SER A 80 -3.68 12.29 -14.82
N VAL A 81 -4.45 13.06 -15.60
CA VAL A 81 -4.61 12.88 -17.05
C VAL A 81 -3.69 13.85 -17.80
N PRO A 82 -2.86 13.38 -18.76
CA PRO A 82 -1.95 14.24 -19.52
C PRO A 82 -2.66 15.31 -20.33
N ALA A 83 -1.97 16.43 -20.57
CA ALA A 83 -2.44 17.46 -21.49
C ALA A 83 -2.16 17.14 -22.97
N SER A 84 -1.25 16.20 -23.26
CA SER A 84 -0.95 15.76 -24.61
C SER A 84 -2.12 14.99 -25.23
N PRO A 85 -2.32 15.04 -26.56
CA PRO A 85 -3.32 14.20 -27.22
C PRO A 85 -3.08 12.71 -26.92
N PRO A 86 -4.15 11.91 -26.71
CA PRO A 86 -3.98 10.47 -26.48
C PRO A 86 -3.43 9.79 -27.73
N PRO A 87 -2.38 8.94 -27.62
CA PRO A 87 -1.88 8.16 -28.75
C PRO A 87 -2.88 7.05 -29.13
N PRO A 88 -2.69 6.38 -30.29
CA PRO A 88 -3.47 5.19 -30.63
C PRO A 88 -3.46 4.16 -29.50
N GLY A 89 -4.65 3.74 -29.04
CA GLY A 89 -4.80 2.83 -27.91
C GLY A 89 -4.87 3.50 -26.52
N GLY A 90 -4.77 4.84 -26.46
CA GLY A 90 -4.87 5.63 -25.24
C GLY A 90 -3.53 5.89 -24.55
N TRP A 91 -3.49 6.81 -23.59
CA TRP A 91 -2.25 7.11 -22.85
C TRP A 91 -1.77 5.85 -22.10
N PRO A 92 -0.47 5.48 -22.20
CA PRO A 92 0.09 4.47 -21.33
C PRO A 92 0.02 4.93 -19.87
N VAL A 93 -0.09 3.99 -18.95
CA VAL A 93 -0.36 4.30 -17.53
C VAL A 93 0.84 3.96 -16.66
N ILE A 94 1.23 4.89 -15.79
CA ILE A 94 2.03 4.59 -14.60
C ILE A 94 1.07 4.45 -13.43
N SER A 95 0.91 3.22 -12.91
CA SER A 95 0.23 2.99 -11.64
C SER A 95 1.25 3.09 -10.53
N TRP A 96 1.26 4.24 -9.87
CA TRP A 96 2.23 4.59 -8.84
C TRP A 96 1.77 4.11 -7.46
N ALA A 97 2.59 3.25 -6.88
CA ALA A 97 2.51 2.72 -5.54
C ALA A 97 3.43 3.57 -4.64
N HIS A 98 2.86 4.26 -3.65
CA HIS A 98 3.64 5.14 -2.78
C HIS A 98 4.42 4.35 -1.71
N GLY A 99 5.52 4.93 -1.23
CA GLY A 99 6.25 4.50 -0.04
C GLY A 99 5.53 4.88 1.25
N THR A 100 6.05 4.46 2.39
CA THR A 100 5.35 4.54 3.68
C THR A 100 5.01 5.98 4.07
N THR A 101 3.71 6.32 4.08
CA THR A 101 3.21 7.61 4.59
C THR A 101 2.71 7.50 6.02
N GLY A 102 2.14 6.37 6.42
CA GLY A 102 1.64 6.13 7.79
C GLY A 102 0.50 5.10 7.77
N THR A 103 -0.30 5.09 8.84
CA THR A 103 -1.46 4.19 9.00
C THR A 103 -2.78 4.92 9.26
N ALA A 104 -2.74 6.22 9.53
CA ALA A 104 -3.93 7.03 9.75
C ALA A 104 -4.50 7.57 8.44
N ASP A 105 -5.81 7.87 8.41
CA ASP A 105 -6.49 8.36 7.21
C ASP A 105 -5.87 9.66 6.64
N VAL A 106 -5.37 10.53 7.52
CA VAL A 106 -4.69 11.78 7.13
C VAL A 106 -3.37 11.54 6.37
N CYS A 107 -2.86 10.30 6.38
CA CYS A 107 -1.65 9.89 5.68
C CYS A 107 -1.90 9.40 4.26
N ALA A 108 -3.16 9.30 3.83
CA ALA A 108 -3.51 8.95 2.45
C ALA A 108 -2.94 10.01 1.48
N PRO A 109 -2.16 9.62 0.46
CA PRO A 109 -1.62 10.56 -0.53
C PRO A 109 -2.68 11.43 -1.23
N SER A 110 -3.89 10.91 -1.45
CA SER A 110 -4.97 11.67 -2.06
C SER A 110 -5.53 12.79 -1.18
N ALA A 111 -5.24 12.77 0.12
CA ALA A 111 -5.62 13.79 1.11
C ALA A 111 -4.51 14.84 1.34
N ASP A 112 -3.43 14.81 0.55
CA ASP A 112 -2.28 15.69 0.75
C ASP A 112 -2.63 17.17 0.66
N THR A 113 -2.00 17.95 1.54
CA THR A 113 -2.06 19.41 1.58
C THR A 113 -0.65 19.95 1.82
N ALA A 114 -0.36 21.20 1.44
CA ALA A 114 1.00 21.75 1.55
C ALA A 114 1.55 21.79 2.99
N GLY A 115 0.68 21.80 4.01
CA GLY A 115 1.05 21.69 5.42
C GLY A 115 0.69 20.34 6.05
N GLY A 116 0.33 19.36 5.22
CA GLY A 116 -0.17 18.06 5.66
C GLY A 116 0.94 17.17 6.23
N PRO A 117 0.57 16.20 7.09
CA PRO A 117 1.54 15.38 7.80
C PRO A 117 2.31 14.39 6.91
N ALA A 118 1.79 14.05 5.72
CA ALA A 118 2.47 13.22 4.73
C ALA A 118 3.24 14.03 3.66
N HIS A 119 3.10 15.36 3.66
CA HIS A 119 3.56 16.22 2.56
C HIS A 119 5.07 16.14 2.34
N GLY A 120 5.87 15.99 3.40
CA GLY A 120 7.34 15.92 3.28
C GLY A 120 7.82 14.77 2.37
N TYR A 121 7.16 13.62 2.42
CA TYR A 121 7.43 12.51 1.50
C TYR A 121 6.85 12.79 0.11
N LEU A 122 5.58 13.23 0.04
CA LEU A 122 4.85 13.40 -1.22
C LEU A 122 5.47 14.50 -2.10
N ALA A 123 5.89 15.61 -1.50
CA ALA A 123 6.60 16.69 -2.18
C ALA A 123 7.94 16.25 -2.79
N SER A 124 8.61 15.24 -2.21
CA SER A 124 9.85 14.70 -2.80
C SER A 124 9.62 13.80 -4.01
N VAL A 125 8.46 13.14 -4.11
CA VAL A 125 8.16 12.20 -5.22
C VAL A 125 7.29 12.82 -6.31
N ASN A 126 6.42 13.77 -5.97
CA ASN A 126 5.49 14.40 -6.91
C ASN A 126 6.16 15.02 -8.14
N PRO A 127 7.35 15.66 -8.07
CA PRO A 127 8.03 16.16 -9.27
C PRO A 127 8.34 15.07 -10.30
N THR A 128 8.76 13.89 -9.85
CA THR A 128 9.00 12.73 -10.74
C THR A 128 7.69 12.23 -11.36
N LEU A 129 6.59 12.24 -10.61
CA LEU A 129 5.28 11.85 -11.13
C LEU A 129 4.73 12.87 -12.12
N ASP A 130 4.94 14.16 -11.87
CA ASP A 130 4.57 15.22 -12.80
C ASP A 130 5.38 15.12 -14.10
N ALA A 131 6.65 14.73 -14.03
CA ALA A 131 7.48 14.45 -15.20
C ALA A 131 6.91 13.30 -16.05
N TRP A 132 6.41 12.22 -15.43
CA TRP A 132 5.71 11.16 -16.18
C TRP A 132 4.49 11.69 -16.95
N VAL A 133 3.69 12.56 -16.31
CA VAL A 133 2.55 13.21 -16.97
C VAL A 133 3.01 14.09 -18.13
N ALA A 134 4.06 14.89 -17.93
CA ALA A 134 4.67 15.72 -18.96
C ALA A 134 5.16 14.90 -20.18
N HIS A 135 5.60 13.67 -19.94
CA HIS A 135 6.02 12.72 -20.98
C HIS A 135 4.88 11.88 -21.57
N GLY A 136 3.62 12.23 -21.31
CA GLY A 136 2.45 11.65 -21.97
C GLY A 136 1.94 10.36 -21.35
N PHE A 137 2.29 10.07 -20.10
CA PHE A 137 1.73 8.96 -19.33
C PHE A 137 0.60 9.43 -18.43
N ALA A 138 -0.54 8.74 -18.43
CA ALA A 138 -1.50 8.92 -17.35
C ALA A 138 -0.88 8.36 -16.05
N VAL A 139 -0.92 9.15 -14.98
CA VAL A 139 -0.40 8.73 -13.68
C VAL A 139 -1.57 8.48 -12.75
N VAL A 140 -1.69 7.25 -12.26
CA VAL A 140 -2.74 6.86 -11.32
C VAL A 140 -2.07 6.43 -10.02
N ARG A 141 -2.55 6.97 -8.89
CA ARG A 141 -1.95 6.79 -7.57
C ARG A 141 -3.02 6.22 -6.65
N THR A 142 -2.81 5.03 -6.12
CA THR A 142 -3.70 4.48 -5.09
C THR A 142 -3.22 4.90 -3.70
N ASP A 143 -4.15 5.05 -2.76
CA ASP A 143 -3.82 5.20 -1.33
C ASP A 143 -3.58 3.86 -0.61
N TYR A 144 -3.89 2.71 -1.23
CA TYR A 144 -4.04 1.38 -0.61
C TYR A 144 -5.28 1.22 0.28
N GLU A 145 -5.62 -0.04 0.56
CA GLU A 145 -6.61 -0.43 1.56
C GLU A 145 -6.34 0.27 2.91
N GLY A 146 -7.40 0.80 3.52
CA GLY A 146 -7.38 1.34 4.88
C GLY A 146 -6.66 2.67 5.06
N LEU A 147 -6.27 3.35 3.97
CA LEU A 147 -5.77 4.73 4.01
C LEU A 147 -6.79 5.66 3.37
N GLY A 148 -7.39 6.53 4.18
CA GLY A 148 -8.40 7.49 3.74
C GLY A 148 -9.79 6.88 3.52
N THR A 149 -9.95 5.60 3.88
CA THR A 149 -11.15 4.78 3.68
C THR A 149 -11.31 3.81 4.85
N PRO A 150 -12.53 3.30 5.14
CA PRO A 150 -12.76 2.45 6.31
C PRO A 150 -11.88 1.20 6.34
N GLY A 151 -11.31 0.91 7.52
CA GLY A 151 -10.45 -0.26 7.77
C GLY A 151 -9.07 0.14 8.30
N GLY A 152 -8.23 -0.85 8.60
CA GLY A 152 -6.82 -0.62 8.89
C GLY A 152 -5.96 -0.82 7.65
N HIS A 153 -4.86 -0.08 7.52
CA HIS A 153 -3.93 -0.24 6.41
C HIS A 153 -3.04 -1.49 6.61
N PRO A 154 -3.18 -2.56 5.79
CA PRO A 154 -2.36 -3.76 5.93
C PRO A 154 -0.98 -3.53 5.32
N TYR A 155 -0.15 -2.78 6.04
CA TYR A 155 1.19 -2.38 5.63
C TYR A 155 2.03 -3.57 5.16
N LEU A 156 2.68 -3.41 4.00
CA LEU A 156 3.44 -4.43 3.27
C LEU A 156 2.69 -5.74 2.98
N ASN A 157 1.34 -5.77 3.05
CA ASN A 157 0.59 -6.91 2.53
C ASN A 157 0.67 -6.93 1.00
N GLY A 158 1.48 -7.84 0.46
CA GLY A 158 1.83 -7.81 -0.96
C GLY A 158 0.65 -8.05 -1.89
N ARG A 159 -0.30 -8.91 -1.48
CA ARG A 159 -1.50 -9.20 -2.27
C ARG A 159 -2.46 -8.00 -2.31
N SER A 160 -2.82 -7.44 -1.15
CA SER A 160 -3.73 -6.29 -1.06
C SER A 160 -3.14 -5.06 -1.77
N ALA A 161 -1.84 -4.81 -1.60
CA ALA A 161 -1.16 -3.71 -2.28
C ALA A 161 -1.17 -3.88 -3.80
N ALA A 162 -0.84 -5.08 -4.30
CA ALA A 162 -0.88 -5.37 -5.73
C ALA A 162 -2.28 -5.25 -6.33
N ASP A 163 -3.31 -5.73 -5.63
CA ASP A 163 -4.68 -5.63 -6.12
C ASP A 163 -5.17 -4.16 -6.14
N SER A 164 -4.82 -3.34 -5.14
CA SER A 164 -5.08 -1.90 -5.17
C SER A 164 -4.39 -1.19 -6.35
N VAL A 165 -3.09 -1.48 -6.58
CA VAL A 165 -2.33 -0.91 -7.70
C VAL A 165 -2.95 -1.26 -9.05
N ILE A 166 -3.46 -2.48 -9.21
CA ILE A 166 -4.03 -2.97 -10.46
C ILE A 166 -5.46 -2.44 -10.67
N ASP A 167 -6.26 -2.43 -9.61
CA ASP A 167 -7.67 -2.02 -9.66
C ASP A 167 -7.80 -0.50 -9.86
N MET A 168 -6.82 0.29 -9.39
CA MET A 168 -6.72 1.71 -9.69
C MET A 168 -6.63 2.00 -11.20
N VAL A 169 -5.94 1.17 -11.98
CA VAL A 169 -5.85 1.30 -13.45
C VAL A 169 -7.22 1.12 -14.09
N ARG A 170 -7.98 0.12 -13.63
CA ARG A 170 -9.35 -0.15 -14.11
C ARG A 170 -10.29 1.01 -13.78
N ALA A 171 -10.22 1.53 -12.56
CA ALA A 171 -11.02 2.67 -12.12
C ALA A 171 -10.71 3.93 -12.94
N ALA A 172 -9.43 4.21 -13.19
CA ALA A 172 -9.00 5.36 -13.99
C ALA A 172 -9.58 5.34 -15.40
N ARG A 173 -9.65 4.16 -16.04
CA ARG A 173 -10.27 4.01 -17.37
C ARG A 173 -11.78 4.30 -17.39
N ARG A 174 -12.45 4.31 -16.23
CA ARG A 174 -13.84 4.76 -16.10
C ARG A 174 -13.96 6.26 -15.92
N VAL A 175 -12.91 6.93 -15.44
CA VAL A 175 -12.82 8.40 -15.36
C VAL A 175 -12.61 8.99 -16.75
N ASP A 176 -11.69 8.41 -17.54
CA ASP A 176 -11.44 8.83 -18.92
C ASP A 176 -11.17 7.60 -19.81
N PRO A 177 -12.02 7.32 -20.82
CA PRO A 177 -11.87 6.14 -21.67
C PRO A 177 -10.63 6.19 -22.57
N HIS A 178 -9.96 7.34 -22.70
CA HIS A 178 -8.69 7.49 -23.43
C HIS A 178 -7.48 7.09 -22.59
N ILE A 179 -7.64 6.78 -21.30
CA ILE A 179 -6.61 6.08 -20.53
C ILE A 179 -6.49 4.66 -21.09
N GLY A 180 -5.29 4.33 -21.54
CA GLY A 180 -4.99 3.09 -22.25
C GLY A 180 -5.06 1.86 -21.35
N ARG A 181 -4.85 0.70 -21.97
CA ARG A 181 -4.81 -0.59 -21.27
C ARG A 181 -3.39 -1.02 -20.92
N ASP A 182 -2.38 -0.45 -21.59
CA ASP A 182 -0.98 -0.75 -21.31
C ASP A 182 -0.50 0.07 -20.13
N TRP A 183 0.00 -0.60 -19.10
CA TRP A 183 0.38 0.05 -17.86
C TRP A 183 1.64 -0.56 -17.24
N PHE A 184 2.28 0.21 -16.36
CA PHE A 184 3.45 -0.17 -15.60
C PHE A 184 3.15 0.00 -14.11
N ALA A 185 3.49 -1.02 -13.31
CA ALA A 185 3.52 -0.88 -11.86
C ALA A 185 4.81 -0.14 -11.49
N ALA A 186 4.73 1.00 -10.85
CA ALA A 186 5.91 1.73 -10.41
C ALA A 186 5.75 2.09 -8.93
N GLY A 187 6.82 2.04 -8.14
CA GLY A 187 6.72 2.47 -6.77
C GLY A 187 8.05 2.54 -6.03
N HIS A 188 8.01 3.18 -4.87
CA HIS A 188 9.18 3.45 -4.04
C HIS A 188 9.03 2.86 -2.64
N SER A 189 10.08 2.25 -2.08
CA SER A 189 10.07 1.70 -0.70
C SER A 189 8.98 0.63 -0.51
N GLN A 190 7.99 0.85 0.37
CA GLN A 190 6.75 0.06 0.42
C GLN A 190 6.10 -0.10 -0.98
N GLY A 191 6.08 0.96 -1.77
CA GLY A 191 5.56 0.92 -3.13
C GLY A 191 6.44 0.13 -4.09
N GLY A 192 7.75 0.05 -3.84
CA GLY A 192 8.64 -0.81 -4.61
C GLY A 192 8.33 -2.29 -4.36
N HIS A 193 8.03 -2.65 -3.12
CA HIS A 193 7.48 -3.96 -2.75
C HIS A 193 6.15 -4.23 -3.46
N ALA A 194 5.20 -3.29 -3.41
CA ALA A 194 3.92 -3.41 -4.11
C ALA A 194 4.08 -3.55 -5.63
N ALA A 195 5.08 -2.89 -6.23
CA ALA A 195 5.40 -3.03 -7.65
C ALA A 195 5.94 -4.44 -7.98
N LEU A 196 6.79 -5.03 -7.14
CA LEU A 196 7.26 -6.41 -7.29
C LEU A 196 6.11 -7.41 -7.16
N PHE A 197 5.23 -7.26 -6.17
CA PHE A 197 4.07 -8.12 -6.02
C PHE A 197 3.08 -7.96 -7.18
N SER A 198 2.90 -6.75 -7.70
CA SER A 198 2.12 -6.51 -8.93
C SER A 198 2.74 -7.23 -10.13
N ALA A 199 4.08 -7.23 -10.25
CA ALA A 199 4.79 -7.94 -11.31
C ALA A 199 4.65 -9.47 -11.22
N ALA A 200 4.47 -10.01 -10.02
CA ALA A 200 4.31 -11.44 -9.77
C ALA A 200 2.85 -11.93 -9.78
N ALA A 201 1.90 -11.00 -9.65
CA ALA A 201 0.48 -11.28 -9.52
C ALA A 201 -0.04 -12.20 -10.64
N THR A 202 -0.81 -13.21 -10.25
CA THR A 202 -1.49 -14.15 -11.14
C THR A 202 -2.99 -13.82 -11.26
N GLY A 203 -3.67 -14.43 -12.22
CA GLY A 203 -5.13 -14.32 -12.40
C GLY A 203 -5.56 -13.61 -13.69
N GLU A 204 -6.86 -13.67 -13.98
CA GLU A 204 -7.46 -13.09 -15.17
C GLU A 204 -7.44 -11.55 -15.10
N ARG A 205 -6.42 -10.96 -15.71
CA ARG A 205 -6.21 -9.51 -15.80
C ARG A 205 -6.21 -9.03 -17.26
N GLY A 206 -6.79 -9.80 -18.18
CA GLY A 206 -6.76 -9.50 -19.63
C GLY A 206 -7.41 -8.16 -20.00
N ASP A 207 -8.16 -7.56 -19.08
CA ASP A 207 -8.79 -6.26 -19.28
C ASP A 207 -7.81 -5.08 -19.22
N VAL A 208 -6.67 -5.23 -18.53
CA VAL A 208 -5.55 -4.26 -18.45
C VAL A 208 -4.19 -4.98 -18.53
N ARG A 209 -3.30 -4.54 -19.40
CA ARG A 209 -2.05 -5.24 -19.74
C ARG A 209 -0.88 -4.66 -18.94
N LEU A 210 -0.44 -5.38 -17.92
CA LEU A 210 0.81 -5.05 -17.23
C LEU A 210 2.00 -5.30 -18.17
N ARG A 211 2.73 -4.25 -18.52
CA ARG A 211 3.83 -4.29 -19.49
C ARG A 211 5.20 -4.41 -18.84
N GLY A 212 5.34 -3.89 -17.63
CA GLY A 212 6.56 -3.99 -16.84
C GLY A 212 6.37 -3.43 -15.44
N ALA A 213 7.37 -3.62 -14.59
CA ALA A 213 7.40 -3.05 -13.26
C ALA A 213 8.68 -2.24 -13.01
N ILE A 214 8.57 -1.19 -12.20
CA ILE A 214 9.66 -0.30 -11.79
C ILE A 214 9.65 -0.23 -10.26
N ALA A 215 10.52 -1.01 -9.63
CA ALA A 215 10.65 -1.10 -8.19
C ALA A 215 11.85 -0.27 -7.71
N ILE A 216 11.59 0.86 -7.05
CA ILE A 216 12.61 1.80 -6.59
C ILE A 216 12.80 1.61 -5.08
N ALA A 217 14.03 1.37 -4.64
CA ALA A 217 14.40 1.01 -3.27
C ALA A 217 13.40 0.04 -2.60
N PRO A 218 13.02 -1.09 -3.25
CA PRO A 218 11.97 -1.97 -2.76
C PRO A 218 12.24 -2.52 -1.35
N GLY A 219 11.30 -2.30 -0.44
CA GLY A 219 11.38 -2.81 0.93
C GLY A 219 10.91 -4.27 1.07
N GLY A 220 10.91 -4.76 2.31
CA GLY A 220 10.31 -6.06 2.67
C GLY A 220 11.25 -7.26 2.60
N TRP A 221 12.48 -7.13 2.12
CA TRP A 221 13.48 -8.19 2.28
C TRP A 221 13.90 -8.32 3.75
N GLY A 222 13.79 -9.52 4.32
CA GLY A 222 14.08 -9.76 5.74
C GLY A 222 13.04 -9.18 6.70
N TYR A 223 11.82 -8.88 6.24
CA TYR A 223 10.75 -8.32 7.07
C TYR A 223 10.43 -9.17 8.31
N SER A 224 10.52 -10.50 8.20
CA SER A 224 10.36 -11.42 9.32
C SER A 224 11.44 -11.31 10.39
N GLN A 225 12.58 -10.67 10.09
CA GLN A 225 13.66 -10.44 11.05
C GLN A 225 13.40 -9.23 11.97
N THR A 226 12.36 -8.43 11.72
CA THR A 226 12.05 -7.23 12.53
C THR A 226 11.94 -7.54 14.02
N VAL A 227 11.29 -8.65 14.40
CA VAL A 227 11.14 -9.03 15.81
C VAL A 227 12.50 -9.28 16.46
N ALA A 228 13.33 -10.12 15.85
CA ALA A 228 14.66 -10.45 16.36
C ALA A 228 15.58 -9.21 16.40
N TYR A 229 15.51 -8.35 15.37
CA TYR A 229 16.26 -7.12 15.30
C TYR A 229 15.91 -6.17 16.46
N LEU A 230 14.63 -5.94 16.74
CA LEU A 230 14.18 -5.05 17.81
C LEU A 230 14.34 -5.65 19.22
N GLN A 231 14.45 -6.97 19.35
CA GLN A 231 14.89 -7.61 20.60
C GLN A 231 16.38 -7.38 20.86
N ALA A 232 17.21 -7.48 19.82
CA ALA A 232 18.66 -7.29 19.92
C ALA A 232 19.05 -5.80 20.05
N MET A 233 18.32 -4.91 19.39
CA MET A 233 18.59 -3.48 19.32
C MET A 233 17.32 -2.66 19.64
N PRO A 234 16.81 -2.72 20.89
CA PRO A 234 15.56 -2.04 21.27
C PRO A 234 15.63 -0.51 21.15
N GLY A 235 16.84 0.07 21.10
CA GLY A 235 17.07 1.50 20.90
C GLY A 235 17.24 1.96 19.45
N ALA A 236 17.08 1.06 18.45
CA ALA A 236 17.24 1.41 17.04
C ALA A 236 16.11 2.33 16.57
N LYS A 237 16.36 3.65 16.60
CA LYS A 237 15.36 4.71 16.40
C LYS A 237 14.61 4.62 15.07
N ASP A 238 15.31 4.33 13.97
CA ASP A 238 14.67 4.18 12.66
C ASP A 238 13.72 2.98 12.63
N ALA A 239 14.14 1.83 13.18
CA ALA A 239 13.28 0.65 13.27
C ALA A 239 12.09 0.85 14.22
N LEU A 240 12.30 1.53 15.35
CA LEU A 240 11.23 1.93 16.27
C LEU A 240 10.18 2.81 15.59
N ALA A 241 10.59 3.73 14.72
CA ALA A 241 9.66 4.60 14.00
C ALA A 241 8.73 3.84 13.03
N PHE A 242 9.17 2.70 12.50
CA PHE A 242 8.35 1.85 11.62
C PHE A 242 7.54 0.79 12.39
N LEU A 243 7.91 0.47 13.63
CA LEU A 243 7.28 -0.60 14.41
C LEU A 243 5.74 -0.45 14.51
N PRO A 244 5.16 0.73 14.83
CA PRO A 244 3.71 0.86 14.88
C PRO A 244 3.03 0.52 13.54
N THR A 245 3.57 1.00 12.42
CA THR A 245 3.07 0.73 11.07
C THR A 245 3.11 -0.78 10.78
N ILE A 246 4.16 -1.47 11.22
CA ILE A 246 4.30 -2.92 11.07
C ILE A 246 3.25 -3.67 11.89
N LEU A 247 3.07 -3.29 13.15
CA LEU A 247 2.11 -3.95 14.05
C LEU A 247 0.67 -3.70 13.62
N PHE A 248 0.31 -2.45 13.31
CA PHE A 248 -1.03 -2.11 12.81
C PHE A 248 -1.32 -2.73 11.45
N GLY A 249 -0.32 -2.81 10.57
CA GLY A 249 -0.48 -3.52 9.30
C GLY A 249 -0.71 -5.01 9.45
N ALA A 250 0.02 -5.65 10.36
CA ALA A 250 -0.19 -7.05 10.67
C ALA A 250 -1.57 -7.29 11.30
N ALA A 251 -1.97 -6.46 12.27
CA ALA A 251 -3.29 -6.53 12.91
C ALA A 251 -4.45 -6.28 11.95
N ALA A 252 -4.27 -5.40 10.96
CA ALA A 252 -5.28 -5.12 9.93
C ALA A 252 -5.53 -6.32 9.01
N ALA A 253 -4.50 -7.14 8.78
CA ALA A 253 -4.59 -8.34 7.93
C ALA A 253 -4.94 -9.61 8.73
N ASP A 254 -4.47 -9.72 9.96
CA ASP A 254 -4.69 -10.84 10.87
C ASP A 254 -5.11 -10.33 12.27
N PRO A 255 -6.41 -10.36 12.59
CA PRO A 255 -6.93 -9.91 13.88
C PRO A 255 -6.45 -10.73 15.09
N ALA A 256 -5.76 -11.86 14.90
CA ALA A 256 -5.11 -12.59 16.01
C ALA A 256 -3.86 -11.86 16.52
N ILE A 257 -3.35 -10.87 15.78
CA ILE A 257 -2.23 -10.03 16.18
C ILE A 257 -2.78 -8.79 16.89
N THR A 258 -2.61 -8.73 18.21
CA THR A 258 -2.98 -7.55 19.02
C THR A 258 -1.72 -6.75 19.40
N PRO A 259 -1.44 -5.60 18.76
CA PRO A 259 -0.21 -4.83 18.98
C PRO A 259 0.07 -4.53 20.46
N GLU A 260 -0.98 -4.12 21.20
CA GLU A 260 -0.91 -3.73 22.60
C GLU A 260 -0.62 -4.89 23.54
N GLU A 261 -0.81 -6.14 23.11
CA GLU A 261 -0.48 -7.33 23.88
C GLU A 261 0.98 -7.75 23.68
N LEU A 262 1.58 -7.42 22.53
CA LEU A 262 2.94 -7.79 22.16
C LEU A 262 3.99 -6.86 22.77
N VAL A 263 3.72 -5.55 22.82
CA VAL A 263 4.74 -4.54 23.15
C VAL A 263 4.69 -4.06 24.59
N THR A 264 5.84 -3.61 25.10
CA THR A 264 5.93 -3.00 26.43
C THR A 264 5.27 -1.62 26.45
N ASP A 265 5.02 -1.12 27.66
CA ASP A 265 4.48 0.22 27.86
C ASP A 265 5.39 1.34 27.35
N GLY A 266 6.71 1.09 27.23
CA GLY A 266 7.66 2.03 26.64
C GLY A 266 7.44 2.29 25.15
N VAL A 267 6.71 1.42 24.45
CA VAL A 267 6.38 1.56 23.02
C VAL A 267 5.05 2.29 22.79
N LYS A 268 4.20 2.41 23.83
CA LYS A 268 2.87 3.05 23.73
C LYS A 268 2.88 4.43 23.07
N PRO A 269 3.83 5.35 23.37
CA PRO A 269 3.88 6.66 22.71
C PRO A 269 3.98 6.56 21.18
N LEU A 270 4.69 5.55 20.66
CA LEU A 270 4.85 5.31 19.22
C LEU A 270 3.55 4.80 18.60
N LEU A 271 2.85 3.88 19.30
CA LEU A 271 1.55 3.39 18.86
C LEU A 271 0.53 4.54 18.81
N ASP A 272 0.48 5.35 19.86
CA ASP A 272 -0.43 6.50 19.95
C ASP A 272 -0.16 7.50 18.82
N ALA A 273 1.12 7.83 18.57
CA ALA A 273 1.51 8.71 17.48
C ALA A 273 1.07 8.19 16.10
N ALA A 274 1.18 6.88 15.87
CA ALA A 274 0.82 6.26 14.59
C ALA A 274 -0.69 6.10 14.37
N ARG A 275 -1.52 6.14 15.43
CA ARG A 275 -2.99 6.11 15.27
C ARG A 275 -3.54 7.39 14.66
N THR A 276 -2.87 8.53 14.84
CA THR A 276 -3.36 9.84 14.39
C THR A 276 -2.40 10.59 13.48
N GLY A 277 -1.13 10.18 13.43
CA GLY A 277 -0.06 10.84 12.69
C GLY A 277 0.53 9.99 11.58
N CYS A 278 1.40 10.62 10.80
CA CYS A 278 2.12 10.02 9.69
C CYS A 278 3.58 9.74 10.08
N MET A 279 4.35 9.16 9.16
CA MET A 279 5.70 8.69 9.45
C MET A 279 6.62 9.76 10.04
N ASP A 280 6.52 11.02 9.61
CA ASP A 280 7.36 12.10 10.14
C ASP A 280 7.02 12.41 11.61
N GLN A 281 5.74 12.35 12.00
CA GLN A 281 5.32 12.52 13.40
C GLN A 281 5.75 11.33 14.26
N VAL A 282 5.61 10.09 13.76
CA VAL A 282 6.08 8.90 14.50
C VAL A 282 7.59 8.93 14.69
N ARG A 283 8.36 9.37 13.68
CA ARG A 283 9.82 9.56 13.77
C ARG A 283 10.21 10.59 14.82
N ALA A 284 9.49 11.71 14.90
CA ALA A 284 9.72 12.71 15.93
C ALA A 284 9.55 12.11 17.35
N VAL A 285 8.48 11.33 17.56
CA VAL A 285 8.29 10.62 18.85
C VAL A 285 9.36 9.55 19.07
N ALA A 286 9.75 8.79 18.05
CA ALA A 286 10.80 7.78 18.15
C ALA A 286 12.14 8.39 18.56
N ALA A 287 12.51 9.55 18.03
CA ALA A 287 13.74 10.26 18.38
C ALA A 287 13.86 10.47 19.91
N ASP A 288 12.77 10.88 20.55
CA ASP A 288 12.72 11.18 21.99
C ASP A 288 12.36 9.96 22.87
N THR A 289 11.84 8.87 22.29
CA THR A 289 11.40 7.69 23.05
C THR A 289 12.58 6.77 23.38
N SER A 290 12.91 6.60 24.66
CA SER A 290 13.90 5.61 25.10
C SER A 290 13.21 4.27 25.40
N VAL A 291 13.54 3.23 24.64
CA VAL A 291 12.95 1.89 24.77
C VAL A 291 14.06 0.90 25.19
N SER A 292 13.93 0.32 26.38
CA SER A 292 14.85 -0.71 26.89
C SER A 292 14.45 -2.13 26.49
N SER A 293 13.16 -2.36 26.25
CA SER A 293 12.61 -3.59 25.67
C SER A 293 11.39 -3.26 24.83
N VAL A 294 11.35 -3.74 23.60
CA VAL A 294 10.22 -3.52 22.69
C VAL A 294 9.07 -4.46 23.01
N PHE A 295 9.35 -5.76 23.15
CA PHE A 295 8.34 -6.79 23.38
C PHE A 295 8.21 -7.12 24.87
N ARG A 296 7.01 -7.48 25.31
CA ARG A 296 6.78 -7.93 26.69
C ARG A 296 7.51 -9.25 26.97
N PRO A 297 7.99 -9.48 28.20
CA PRO A 297 8.49 -10.79 28.60
C PRO A 297 7.44 -11.87 28.34
N GLY A 298 7.81 -12.90 27.57
CA GLY A 298 6.90 -14.00 27.23
C GLY A 298 5.85 -13.69 26.15
N ALA A 299 5.90 -12.54 25.48
CA ALA A 299 5.03 -12.26 24.35
C ALA A 299 5.21 -13.30 23.23
N ASP A 300 4.12 -13.92 22.79
CA ASP A 300 4.15 -14.81 21.63
C ASP A 300 4.21 -13.99 20.34
N THR A 301 5.39 -13.95 19.74
CA THR A 301 5.66 -13.23 18.49
C THR A 301 5.65 -14.14 17.27
N ALA A 302 5.26 -15.42 17.42
CA ALA A 302 5.28 -16.40 16.34
C ALA A 302 4.29 -16.05 15.23
N THR A 303 3.05 -15.67 15.60
CA THR A 303 2.02 -15.23 14.64
C THR A 303 2.47 -14.01 13.86
N LEU A 304 3.00 -12.99 14.54
CA LEU A 304 3.56 -11.80 13.90
C LEU A 304 4.70 -12.19 12.94
N THR A 305 5.70 -12.94 13.41
CA THR A 305 6.85 -13.35 12.59
C THR A 305 6.42 -14.17 11.37
N GLY A 306 5.44 -15.07 11.53
CA GLY A 306 4.86 -15.86 10.46
C GLY A 306 4.16 -15.00 9.42
N TYR A 307 3.35 -14.03 9.86
CA TYR A 307 2.70 -13.06 8.98
C TYR A 307 3.73 -12.25 8.19
N LEU A 308 4.72 -11.65 8.86
CA LEU A 308 5.76 -10.83 8.21
C LEU A 308 6.55 -11.63 7.17
N ARG A 309 6.87 -12.90 7.47
CA ARG A 309 7.54 -13.81 6.53
C ARG A 309 6.74 -14.04 5.26
N ALA A 310 5.42 -14.22 5.39
CA ALA A 310 4.54 -14.42 4.23
C ALA A 310 4.44 -13.18 3.32
N GLN A 311 4.84 -12.02 3.81
CA GLN A 311 4.86 -10.77 3.05
C GLN A 311 6.22 -10.43 2.42
N GLU A 312 7.26 -11.24 2.66
CA GLU A 312 8.57 -11.00 2.04
C GLU A 312 8.52 -11.27 0.52
N PRO A 313 9.28 -10.52 -0.31
CA PRO A 313 9.43 -10.81 -1.73
C PRO A 313 10.36 -11.99 -2.03
N VAL A 314 10.68 -12.83 -1.03
CA VAL A 314 11.55 -14.01 -1.17
C VAL A 314 10.86 -15.10 -2.00
N GLY A 315 11.55 -15.62 -3.01
CA GLY A 315 11.03 -16.62 -3.95
C GLY A 315 9.96 -16.06 -4.89
N LEU A 316 9.79 -14.73 -4.95
CA LEU A 316 8.75 -14.09 -5.75
C LEU A 316 9.03 -14.26 -7.24
N LYS A 317 8.04 -14.75 -7.99
CA LYS A 317 8.18 -14.99 -9.44
C LYS A 317 7.56 -13.86 -10.25
N VAL A 318 8.35 -12.82 -10.54
CA VAL A 318 7.90 -11.73 -11.42
C VAL A 318 7.70 -12.24 -12.87
N ARG A 319 6.65 -11.76 -13.53
CA ARG A 319 6.14 -12.30 -14.80
C ARG A 319 6.27 -11.33 -15.97
N VAL A 320 6.70 -10.10 -15.68
CA VAL A 320 6.93 -9.03 -16.65
C VAL A 320 8.34 -8.49 -16.48
N PRO A 321 8.93 -7.85 -17.51
CA PRO A 321 10.19 -7.13 -17.35
C PRO A 321 10.12 -6.22 -16.14
N THR A 322 11.17 -6.24 -15.30
CA THR A 322 11.19 -5.49 -14.04
C THR A 322 12.49 -4.70 -13.92
N LEU A 323 12.40 -3.38 -13.78
CA LEU A 323 13.51 -2.52 -13.39
C LEU A 323 13.55 -2.44 -11.85
N VAL A 324 14.70 -2.75 -11.26
CA VAL A 324 15.00 -2.48 -9.85
C VAL A 324 16.01 -1.34 -9.80
N ALA A 325 15.70 -0.30 -9.04
CA ALA A 325 16.52 0.90 -8.87
C ALA A 325 16.92 1.07 -7.40
N GLN A 326 18.20 1.26 -7.10
CA GLN A 326 18.69 1.37 -5.72
C GLN A 326 19.70 2.51 -5.55
N GLY A 327 19.51 3.37 -4.55
CA GLY A 327 20.51 4.35 -4.14
C GLY A 327 21.65 3.69 -3.36
N THR A 328 22.91 4.07 -3.61
CA THR A 328 24.06 3.49 -2.90
C THR A 328 24.27 4.08 -1.50
N ALA A 329 23.64 5.22 -1.18
CA ALA A 329 23.68 5.87 0.13
C ALA A 329 22.36 5.65 0.91
N ASP A 330 21.54 4.71 0.47
CA ASP A 330 20.30 4.34 1.16
C ASP A 330 20.58 3.62 2.48
N VAL A 331 20.12 4.23 3.58
CA VAL A 331 20.27 3.70 4.94
C VAL A 331 18.98 3.06 5.47
N LEU A 332 17.85 3.27 4.80
CA LEU A 332 16.54 2.73 5.22
C LEU A 332 16.28 1.36 4.58
N VAL A 333 16.60 1.23 3.30
CA VAL A 333 16.66 -0.05 2.58
C VAL A 333 18.09 -0.20 2.06
N PRO A 334 19.01 -0.75 2.87
CA PRO A 334 20.41 -0.83 2.50
C PRO A 334 20.57 -1.61 1.20
N LYS A 335 21.44 -1.13 0.30
CA LYS A 335 21.71 -1.74 -1.00
C LYS A 335 21.96 -3.26 -0.90
N GLN A 336 22.62 -3.71 0.16
CA GLN A 336 22.91 -5.13 0.39
C GLN A 336 21.64 -5.98 0.47
N THR A 337 20.56 -5.46 1.06
CA THR A 337 19.26 -6.16 1.11
C THR A 337 18.63 -6.25 -0.27
N THR A 338 18.71 -5.17 -1.06
CA THR A 338 18.26 -5.15 -2.46
C THR A 338 19.09 -6.07 -3.35
N ASP A 339 20.41 -6.17 -3.13
CA ASP A 339 21.29 -7.09 -3.86
C ASP A 339 20.87 -8.55 -3.64
N LEU A 340 20.56 -8.92 -2.40
CA LEU A 340 20.06 -10.26 -2.06
C LEU A 340 18.71 -10.55 -2.72
N MET A 341 17.79 -9.57 -2.69
CA MET A 341 16.51 -9.69 -3.35
C MET A 341 16.64 -9.82 -4.87
N VAL A 342 17.48 -9.03 -5.52
CA VAL A 342 17.72 -9.13 -6.96
C VAL A 342 18.33 -10.48 -7.31
N ALA A 343 19.27 -10.99 -6.52
CA ALA A 343 19.84 -12.32 -6.73
C ALA A 343 18.78 -13.42 -6.65
N ASP A 344 17.88 -13.35 -5.67
CA ASP A 344 16.74 -14.27 -5.53
C ASP A 344 15.76 -14.19 -6.71
N LEU A 345 15.40 -12.99 -7.15
CA LEU A 345 14.58 -12.78 -8.35
C LEU A 345 15.25 -13.36 -9.61
N CYS A 346 16.55 -13.12 -9.80
CA CYS A 346 17.31 -13.66 -10.94
C CYS A 346 17.33 -15.20 -10.93
N ALA A 347 17.45 -15.84 -9.77
CA ALA A 347 17.40 -17.29 -9.64
C ALA A 347 16.05 -17.87 -10.12
N GLY A 348 14.98 -17.09 -10.06
CA GLY A 348 13.65 -17.41 -10.59
C GLY A 348 13.49 -17.28 -12.11
N ALA A 349 14.58 -17.04 -12.86
CA ALA A 349 14.59 -16.74 -14.30
C ALA A 349 13.80 -15.46 -14.67
N ALA A 350 13.78 -14.49 -13.75
CA ALA A 350 13.15 -13.20 -13.97
C ALA A 350 13.94 -12.34 -14.99
N LYS A 351 13.23 -11.54 -15.77
CA LYS A 351 13.84 -10.49 -16.62
C LYS A 351 14.01 -9.22 -15.78
N VAL A 352 15.06 -9.15 -14.97
CA VAL A 352 15.33 -8.01 -14.10
C VAL A 352 16.46 -7.16 -14.68
N THR A 353 16.21 -5.86 -14.81
CA THR A 353 17.22 -4.83 -15.01
C THR A 353 17.53 -4.24 -13.65
N TYR A 354 18.74 -4.41 -13.12
CA TYR A 354 19.16 -3.78 -11.86
C TYR A 354 20.06 -2.58 -12.14
N ARG A 355 19.76 -1.44 -11.51
CA ARG A 355 20.52 -0.19 -11.60
C ARG A 355 20.76 0.39 -10.22
N THR A 356 21.96 0.92 -10.03
CA THR A 356 22.38 1.55 -8.78
C THR A 356 22.79 2.99 -9.03
N TYR A 357 22.39 3.89 -8.15
CA TYR A 357 22.59 5.33 -8.29
C TYR A 357 23.55 5.82 -7.22
N ALA A 358 24.75 6.20 -7.65
CA ALA A 358 25.84 6.59 -6.75
C ALA A 358 25.46 7.84 -5.94
N GLY A 359 25.60 7.76 -4.62
CA GLY A 359 25.35 8.86 -3.68
C GLY A 359 23.86 9.18 -3.44
N ALA A 360 22.94 8.59 -4.20
CA ALA A 360 21.51 8.75 -3.93
C ALA A 360 21.13 8.04 -2.61
N ASP A 361 20.46 8.78 -1.73
CA ASP A 361 19.81 8.24 -0.54
C ASP A 361 18.48 7.55 -0.89
N HIS A 362 17.75 7.11 0.14
CA HIS A 362 16.49 6.40 -0.01
C HIS A 362 15.50 7.15 -0.92
N ARG A 363 15.21 8.43 -0.63
CA ARG A 363 14.22 9.22 -1.38
C ARG A 363 14.79 9.72 -2.72
N ALA A 364 16.07 10.10 -2.75
CA ALA A 364 16.74 10.61 -3.95
C ALA A 364 16.80 9.57 -5.08
N SER A 365 16.73 8.28 -4.76
CA SER A 365 16.65 7.19 -5.74
C SER A 365 15.46 7.32 -6.70
N VAL A 366 14.36 7.98 -6.30
CA VAL A 366 13.18 8.21 -7.13
C VAL A 366 13.51 9.14 -8.31
N ALA A 367 14.09 10.30 -8.03
CA ALA A 367 14.48 11.25 -9.08
C ALA A 367 15.67 10.73 -9.89
N ALA A 368 16.67 10.12 -9.23
CA ALA A 368 17.87 9.62 -9.88
C ALA A 368 17.59 8.51 -10.91
N SER A 369 16.53 7.72 -10.71
CA SER A 369 16.16 6.61 -11.60
C SER A 369 15.21 6.99 -12.74
N PHE A 370 14.73 8.24 -12.80
CA PHE A 370 13.67 8.64 -13.72
C PHE A 370 14.00 8.38 -15.20
N ASP A 371 15.18 8.79 -15.65
CA ASP A 371 15.56 8.67 -17.07
C ASP A 371 15.67 7.20 -17.51
N ASP A 372 16.27 6.35 -16.67
CA ASP A 372 16.34 4.91 -16.91
C ASP A 372 14.95 4.26 -16.91
N ALA A 373 14.08 4.66 -15.98
CA ALA A 373 12.72 4.17 -15.87
C ALA A 373 11.86 4.58 -17.09
N LEU A 374 12.01 5.82 -17.55
CA LEU A 374 11.35 6.31 -18.77
C LEU A 374 11.84 5.58 -20.01
N ALA A 375 13.15 5.39 -20.14
CA ALA A 375 13.75 4.63 -21.23
C ALA A 375 13.24 3.17 -21.23
N PHE A 376 13.24 2.52 -20.06
CA PHE A 376 12.72 1.17 -19.86
C PHE A 376 11.27 1.04 -20.32
N ALA A 377 10.38 1.95 -19.87
CA ALA A 377 8.97 1.93 -20.26
C ALA A 377 8.79 2.14 -21.78
N ARG A 378 9.53 3.10 -22.36
CA ARG A 378 9.48 3.39 -23.80
C ARG A 378 9.97 2.23 -24.66
N THR A 379 11.05 1.55 -24.26
CA THR A 379 11.54 0.36 -24.95
C THR A 379 10.45 -0.71 -25.03
N ILE A 380 9.75 -0.97 -23.92
CA ILE A 380 8.66 -1.97 -23.89
C ILE A 380 7.46 -1.54 -24.74
N LEU A 381 7.08 -0.26 -24.68
CA LEU A 381 5.98 0.28 -25.49
C LEU A 381 6.28 0.21 -26.99
N ALA A 382 7.55 0.37 -27.39
CA ALA A 382 8.02 0.21 -28.76
C ALA A 382 8.16 -1.27 -29.21
N GLY A 383 7.81 -2.24 -28.36
CA GLY A 383 7.93 -3.67 -28.65
C GLY A 383 9.35 -4.23 -28.45
N GLY A 384 10.27 -3.43 -27.92
CA GLY A 384 11.61 -3.86 -27.55
C GLY A 384 11.65 -4.64 -26.24
N THR A 385 12.77 -5.35 -26.02
CA THR A 385 13.07 -6.02 -24.75
C THR A 385 14.15 -5.21 -24.01
N PRO A 386 13.87 -4.73 -22.78
CA PRO A 386 14.90 -4.07 -21.96
C PRO A 386 16.10 -4.98 -21.68
N ALA A 387 17.27 -4.38 -21.54
CA ALA A 387 18.47 -5.12 -21.15
C ALA A 387 18.30 -5.72 -19.76
N SER A 388 18.57 -7.02 -19.62
CA SER A 388 18.50 -7.73 -18.35
C SER A 388 19.89 -7.83 -17.72
N THR A 389 19.97 -7.75 -16.40
CA THR A 389 21.17 -8.02 -15.60
C THR A 389 21.11 -9.37 -14.90
N CYS A 390 19.95 -10.04 -14.97
CA CYS A 390 19.86 -11.49 -15.02
C CYS A 390 20.02 -11.94 -16.50
#